data_AF-A0A132MHA7-F1
#
_entry.id   AF-A0A132MHA7-F1
#
_cell.length_a   1.000
_cell.length_b   1.000
_cell.length_c   1.000
_cell.angle_alpha   90.00
_cell.angle_beta   90.00
_cell.angle_gamma   90.00
#
_symmetry.space_group_name_H-M   'P 1'
#
loop_
_entity.id
_entity.type
_entity.pdbx_description
1 polymer ?
#
loop_
_entity_poly.entity_id
_entity_poly.type
_entity_poly.pdbx_seq_one_letter_code
_entity_poly.pdbx_strand_id
1 'polypeptide(L)'
;MSDASASSSPGPAIQRLLFTDFEGQPADPDDVIADALEGGYRKRQDGVREVLRDPSADPYDRFLACFALTRWADPAGYEAVIEAARDPERVVWRGASVDRWFGADDTFAHLAEAVGRSDDMAAERGTGELRLEAARALVRIADRVQFERRLLWILDEASTAMFAEDLREVIGRALQRLASPEAPGFDLGTQTAGLIGALACVDEAEAVAFARQLIALNPGDRALRELADVVARGRGPKTLALRDELAALDVPRMEKALQEALRSRARRQEQRPQGG
;
A
#
# COMPACT_ATOMS: atom_id res chain seq x y z
N MET A 1 27.08 4.65 -12.76
CA MET A 1 26.13 5.27 -11.81
C MET A 1 26.03 6.72 -12.22
N SER A 2 24.98 7.08 -12.97
CA SER A 2 24.76 8.45 -13.40
C SER A 2 23.99 9.16 -12.29
N ASP A 3 24.59 10.19 -11.72
CA ASP A 3 23.88 11.20 -10.92
C ASP A 3 22.86 11.88 -11.83
N ALA A 4 21.66 11.32 -11.90
CA ALA A 4 20.49 12.07 -12.31
C ALA A 4 19.92 12.70 -11.03
N SER A 5 20.49 13.82 -10.62
CA SER A 5 19.78 14.74 -9.75
C SER A 5 18.59 15.27 -10.57
N ALA A 6 17.47 14.54 -10.52
CA ALA A 6 16.21 14.97 -11.11
C ALA A 6 15.94 16.41 -10.64
N SER A 7 15.56 17.27 -11.57
CA SER A 7 15.14 18.63 -11.28
C SER A 7 14.09 18.58 -10.16
N SER A 8 14.37 19.21 -9.02
CA SER A 8 13.42 19.28 -7.90
C SER A 8 12.20 20.18 -8.20
N SER A 9 12.03 20.62 -9.44
CA SER A 9 10.95 21.50 -9.87
C SER A 9 10.14 20.81 -10.96
N PRO A 10 8.81 20.75 -10.81
CA PRO A 10 7.92 20.10 -11.78
C PRO A 10 7.99 20.81 -13.13
N GLY A 11 7.72 20.08 -14.20
CA GLY A 11 7.65 20.64 -15.54
C GLY A 11 6.48 21.62 -15.69
N PRO A 12 6.51 22.52 -16.68
CA PRO A 12 5.50 23.57 -16.83
C PRO A 12 4.06 23.06 -16.98
N ALA A 13 3.88 21.85 -17.52
CA ALA A 13 2.57 21.23 -17.67
C ALA A 13 1.99 20.82 -16.30
N ILE A 14 2.74 20.04 -15.51
CA ILE A 14 2.32 19.63 -14.16
C ILE A 14 2.25 20.80 -13.20
N GLN A 15 3.13 21.80 -13.31
CA GLN A 15 3.03 23.01 -12.51
C GLN A 15 1.65 23.66 -12.65
N ARG A 16 1.14 23.79 -13.89
CA ARG A 16 -0.19 24.35 -14.14
C ARG A 16 -1.33 23.41 -13.74
N LEU A 17 -1.13 22.11 -13.93
CA LEU A 17 -2.18 21.10 -13.74
C LEU A 17 -2.34 20.65 -12.29
N LEU A 18 -1.31 20.67 -11.46
CA LEU A 18 -1.34 20.10 -10.11
C LEU A 18 -0.77 21.04 -9.05
N PHE A 19 0.11 22.00 -9.38
CA PHE A 19 0.65 22.96 -8.39
C PHE A 19 -0.04 24.33 -8.44
N THR A 20 -1.22 24.40 -9.03
CA THR A 20 -2.04 25.61 -9.12
C THR A 20 -3.47 25.20 -8.84
N ASP A 21 -4.14 25.83 -7.88
CA ASP A 21 -5.54 25.53 -7.55
C ASP A 21 -6.51 25.97 -8.67
N PHE A 22 -7.81 25.80 -8.45
CA PHE A 22 -8.83 26.15 -9.44
C PHE A 22 -9.10 27.66 -9.56
N GLU A 23 -8.51 28.48 -8.68
CA GLU A 23 -8.54 29.94 -8.69
C GLU A 23 -7.27 30.55 -9.32
N GLY A 24 -6.30 29.71 -9.68
CA GLY A 24 -5.04 30.13 -10.29
C GLY A 24 -3.93 30.47 -9.29
N GLN A 25 -4.11 30.16 -8.00
CA GLN A 25 -3.08 30.37 -6.98
C GLN A 25 -2.17 29.15 -6.85
N PRO A 26 -0.88 29.33 -6.46
CA PRO A 26 -0.01 28.21 -6.14
C PRO A 26 -0.59 27.37 -5.00
N ALA A 27 -0.57 26.05 -5.15
CA ALA A 27 -1.10 25.11 -4.16
C ALA A 27 -0.26 23.82 -4.11
N ASP A 28 -0.38 23.08 -3.01
CA ASP A 28 0.21 21.75 -2.90
C ASP A 28 -0.53 20.76 -3.83
N PRO A 29 0.19 19.89 -4.55
CA PRO A 29 -0.43 18.93 -5.45
C PRO A 29 -1.41 17.97 -4.76
N ASP A 30 -1.16 17.58 -3.51
CA ASP A 30 -2.08 16.69 -2.79
C ASP A 30 -3.42 17.38 -2.52
N ASP A 31 -3.40 18.66 -2.16
CA ASP A 31 -4.60 19.48 -1.95
C ASP A 31 -5.39 19.63 -3.26
N VAL A 32 -4.70 19.98 -4.35
CA VAL A 32 -5.32 20.12 -5.67
C VAL A 32 -5.95 18.80 -6.15
N ILE A 33 -5.27 17.66 -5.92
CA ILE A 33 -5.79 16.34 -6.29
C ILE A 33 -7.02 15.99 -5.45
N ALA A 34 -7.01 16.32 -4.15
CA ALA A 34 -8.14 16.10 -3.26
C ALA A 34 -9.34 16.97 -3.64
N ASP A 35 -9.16 18.28 -3.80
CA ASP A 35 -10.21 19.24 -4.16
C ASP A 35 -10.83 18.92 -5.52
N ALA A 36 -10.02 18.40 -6.46
CA ALA A 36 -10.49 17.98 -7.76
C ALA A 36 -11.56 16.87 -7.71
N LEU A 37 -11.68 16.10 -6.60
CA LEU A 37 -12.68 15.05 -6.43
C LEU A 37 -14.12 15.60 -6.45
N GLU A 38 -14.32 16.88 -6.13
CA GLU A 38 -15.63 17.57 -6.22
C GLU A 38 -16.03 17.94 -7.66
N GLY A 39 -15.52 17.20 -8.66
CA GLY A 39 -15.78 17.39 -10.08
C GLY A 39 -14.77 18.26 -10.82
N GLY A 40 -13.84 18.90 -10.11
CA GLY A 40 -12.75 19.68 -10.68
C GLY A 40 -11.82 18.87 -11.60
N TYR A 41 -11.68 17.56 -11.35
CA TYR A 41 -10.85 16.64 -12.13
C TYR A 41 -11.16 16.68 -13.63
N ARG A 42 -12.43 16.91 -14.02
CA ARG A 42 -12.86 16.95 -15.43
C ARG A 42 -12.15 18.03 -16.24
N LYS A 43 -11.76 19.13 -15.60
CA LYS A 43 -11.04 20.24 -16.25
C LYS A 43 -9.56 19.95 -16.49
N ARG A 44 -8.99 18.95 -15.80
CA ARG A 44 -7.54 18.69 -15.75
C ARG A 44 -7.16 17.31 -16.29
N GLN A 45 -8.08 16.34 -16.25
CA GLN A 45 -7.81 14.93 -16.55
C GLN A 45 -7.12 14.72 -17.92
N ASP A 46 -7.51 15.45 -18.96
CA ASP A 46 -6.95 15.24 -20.29
C ASP A 46 -5.50 15.70 -20.37
N GLY A 47 -5.19 16.87 -19.83
CA GLY A 47 -3.80 17.35 -19.71
C GLY A 47 -2.95 16.44 -18.82
N VAL A 48 -3.52 15.89 -17.74
CA VAL A 48 -2.80 14.95 -16.87
C VAL A 48 -2.53 13.62 -17.60
N ARG A 49 -3.47 13.11 -18.41
CA ARG A 49 -3.25 11.93 -19.27
C ARG A 49 -2.17 12.18 -20.32
N GLU A 50 -2.11 13.38 -20.89
CA GLU A 50 -1.06 13.77 -21.83
C GLU A 50 0.31 13.69 -21.17
N VAL A 51 0.48 14.26 -19.97
CA VAL A 51 1.74 14.15 -19.21
C VAL A 51 2.12 12.70 -18.93
N LEU A 52 1.17 11.87 -18.46
CA LEU A 52 1.46 10.47 -18.13
C LEU A 52 2.01 9.68 -19.35
N ARG A 53 1.47 9.97 -20.54
CA ARG A 53 1.82 9.30 -21.80
C ARG A 53 3.05 9.88 -22.48
N ASP A 54 3.48 11.08 -22.12
CA ASP A 54 4.64 11.73 -22.72
C ASP A 54 5.95 11.09 -22.23
N PRO A 55 6.71 10.38 -23.09
CA PRO A 55 7.98 9.76 -22.70
C PRO A 55 9.08 10.79 -22.41
N SER A 56 8.91 12.04 -22.82
CA SER A 56 9.85 13.14 -22.60
C SER A 56 9.54 13.97 -21.35
N ALA A 57 8.37 13.76 -20.73
CA ALA A 57 8.03 14.39 -19.47
C ALA A 57 8.95 13.91 -18.34
N ASP A 58 9.19 14.78 -17.36
CA ASP A 58 9.99 14.47 -16.19
C ASP A 58 9.41 13.24 -15.45
N PRO A 59 10.24 12.31 -14.94
CA PRO A 59 9.75 11.17 -14.19
C PRO A 59 8.84 11.53 -13.01
N TYR A 60 9.15 12.59 -12.27
CA TYR A 60 8.32 13.05 -11.15
C TYR A 60 6.97 13.58 -11.64
N ASP A 61 6.94 14.31 -12.77
CA ASP A 61 5.70 14.75 -13.41
C ASP A 61 4.81 13.57 -13.80
N ARG A 62 5.42 12.50 -14.35
CA ARG A 62 4.71 11.26 -14.72
C ARG A 62 4.20 10.51 -13.49
N PHE A 63 4.95 10.50 -12.38
CA PHE A 63 4.48 9.97 -11.10
C PHE A 63 3.23 10.69 -10.62
N LEU A 64 3.30 12.03 -10.52
CA LEU A 64 2.17 12.84 -10.06
C LEU A 64 0.96 12.68 -10.97
N ALA A 65 1.17 12.59 -12.29
CA ALA A 65 0.10 12.35 -13.24
C ALA A 65 -0.59 10.99 -12.99
N CYS A 66 0.19 9.92 -12.80
CA CYS A 66 -0.36 8.60 -12.49
C CYS A 66 -1.10 8.60 -11.15
N PHE A 67 -0.52 9.22 -10.12
CA PHE A 67 -1.11 9.32 -8.79
C PHE A 67 -2.45 10.08 -8.84
N ALA A 68 -2.49 11.25 -9.47
CA ALA A 68 -3.72 12.05 -9.64
C ALA A 68 -4.81 11.28 -10.40
N LEU A 69 -4.47 10.68 -11.55
CA LEU A 69 -5.42 9.90 -12.34
C LEU A 69 -5.97 8.69 -11.57
N THR A 70 -5.12 8.04 -10.78
CA THR A 70 -5.54 6.93 -9.90
C THR A 70 -6.52 7.42 -8.83
N ARG A 71 -6.21 8.53 -8.16
CA ARG A 71 -7.10 9.16 -7.15
C ARG A 71 -8.45 9.54 -7.74
N TRP A 72 -8.47 10.02 -8.98
CA TRP A 72 -9.70 10.38 -9.71
C TRP A 72 -10.40 9.17 -10.35
N ALA A 73 -9.95 7.95 -10.07
CA ALA A 73 -10.44 6.69 -10.64
C ALA A 73 -10.49 6.67 -12.18
N ASP A 74 -9.52 7.32 -12.80
CA ASP A 74 -9.34 7.31 -14.24
C ASP A 74 -8.73 6.00 -14.73
N PRO A 75 -9.27 5.37 -15.80
CA PRO A 75 -8.71 4.11 -16.31
C PRO A 75 -7.21 4.18 -16.62
N ALA A 76 -6.75 5.31 -17.17
CA ALA A 76 -5.34 5.49 -17.51
C ALA A 76 -4.42 5.45 -16.28
N GLY A 77 -4.91 5.88 -15.10
CA GLY A 77 -4.16 5.79 -13.85
C GLY A 77 -4.00 4.33 -13.39
N TYR A 78 -5.09 3.57 -13.35
CA TYR A 78 -5.05 2.16 -12.95
C TYR A 78 -4.25 1.30 -13.93
N GLU A 79 -4.42 1.50 -15.24
CA GLU A 79 -3.64 0.81 -16.27
C GLU A 79 -2.13 1.07 -16.09
N ALA A 80 -1.74 2.31 -15.81
CA ALA A 80 -0.36 2.65 -15.55
C ALA A 80 0.18 2.01 -14.26
N VAL A 81 -0.64 1.89 -13.21
CA VAL A 81 -0.28 1.13 -11.99
C VAL A 81 -0.06 -0.35 -12.31
N ILE A 82 -0.97 -0.97 -13.06
CA ILE A 82 -0.87 -2.38 -13.46
C ILE A 82 0.39 -2.62 -14.28
N GLU A 83 0.68 -1.75 -15.25
CA GLU A 83 1.88 -1.83 -16.07
C GLU A 83 3.15 -1.65 -15.24
N ALA A 84 3.18 -0.64 -14.36
CA ALA A 84 4.30 -0.39 -13.46
C ALA A 84 4.60 -1.59 -12.55
N ALA A 85 3.57 -2.31 -12.11
CA ALA A 85 3.72 -3.49 -11.28
C ALA A 85 4.28 -4.72 -12.01
N ARG A 86 4.31 -4.75 -13.36
CA ARG A 86 4.92 -5.87 -14.11
C ARG A 86 6.43 -5.93 -13.92
N ASP A 87 7.09 -4.77 -13.92
CA ASP A 87 8.52 -4.65 -13.69
C ASP A 87 8.86 -3.41 -12.84
N PRO A 88 8.59 -3.46 -11.52
CA PRO A 88 8.69 -2.31 -10.63
C PRO A 88 10.10 -1.68 -10.56
N GLU A 89 11.15 -2.44 -10.91
CA GLU A 89 12.54 -1.95 -10.91
C GLU A 89 12.88 -1.11 -12.15
N ARG A 90 12.08 -1.21 -13.23
CA ARG A 90 12.31 -0.51 -14.50
C ARG A 90 11.38 0.68 -14.72
N VAL A 91 10.53 0.97 -13.75
CA VAL A 91 9.61 2.10 -13.82
C VAL A 91 10.42 3.39 -13.81
N VAL A 92 10.25 4.23 -14.84
CA VAL A 92 11.09 5.43 -15.03
C VAL A 92 10.99 6.43 -13.87
N TRP A 93 9.91 6.34 -13.11
CA TRP A 93 9.55 7.19 -11.98
C TRP A 93 9.76 6.49 -10.63
N ARG A 94 10.50 5.38 -10.62
CA ARG A 94 11.07 4.81 -9.39
C ARG A 94 12.00 5.85 -8.75
N GLY A 95 11.86 6.05 -7.45
CA GLY A 95 12.58 7.04 -6.65
C GLY A 95 11.90 8.41 -6.61
N ALA A 96 10.72 8.57 -7.22
CA ALA A 96 9.99 9.84 -7.24
C ALA A 96 9.55 10.29 -5.83
N SER A 97 9.35 9.33 -4.92
CA SER A 97 9.13 9.59 -3.50
C SER A 97 10.06 8.72 -2.65
N VAL A 98 10.51 9.28 -1.53
CA VAL A 98 11.38 8.63 -0.57
C VAL A 98 10.82 8.84 0.83
N ASP A 99 10.63 7.75 1.57
CA ASP A 99 10.23 7.84 2.97
C ASP A 99 11.30 8.58 3.78
N ARG A 100 10.85 9.58 4.54
CA ARG A 100 11.71 10.45 5.34
C ARG A 100 12.42 9.75 6.50
N TRP A 101 11.92 8.58 6.95
CA TRP A 101 12.46 7.89 8.12
C TRP A 101 13.55 6.88 7.76
N PHE A 102 13.37 6.18 6.65
CA PHE A 102 14.25 5.08 6.23
C PHE A 102 15.01 5.38 4.94
N GLY A 103 14.72 6.50 4.26
CA GLY A 103 15.39 6.88 3.01
C GLY A 103 15.11 5.92 1.86
N ALA A 104 14.06 5.10 2.00
CA ALA A 104 13.70 4.06 1.06
C ALA A 104 12.54 4.53 0.18
N ASP A 105 12.57 4.11 -1.07
CA ASP A 105 11.63 4.58 -2.08
C ASP A 105 10.22 4.00 -1.85
N ASP A 106 9.30 4.90 -1.48
CA ASP A 106 7.89 4.63 -1.15
C ASP A 106 6.92 5.07 -2.27
N THR A 107 7.41 5.25 -3.50
CA THR A 107 6.61 5.59 -4.70
C THR A 107 5.39 4.66 -4.86
N PHE A 108 5.58 3.35 -4.71
CA PHE A 108 4.49 2.37 -4.78
C PHE A 108 3.56 2.42 -3.56
N ALA A 109 4.03 2.88 -2.39
CA ALA A 109 3.18 3.11 -1.22
C ALA A 109 2.12 4.19 -1.51
N HIS A 110 2.51 5.30 -2.14
CA HIS A 110 1.59 6.35 -2.58
C HIS A 110 0.56 5.83 -3.60
N LEU A 111 0.98 4.97 -4.54
CA LEU A 111 0.05 4.36 -5.50
C LEU A 111 -0.94 3.41 -4.82
N ALA A 112 -0.51 2.62 -3.83
CA ALA A 112 -1.40 1.77 -3.06
C ALA A 112 -2.43 2.59 -2.26
N GLU A 113 -2.02 3.69 -1.65
CA GLU A 113 -2.93 4.63 -1.01
C GLU A 113 -3.92 5.24 -2.01
N ALA A 114 -3.44 5.62 -3.21
CA ALA A 114 -4.28 6.20 -4.24
C ALA A 114 -5.36 5.23 -4.72
N VAL A 115 -4.99 3.97 -4.99
CA VAL A 115 -5.92 2.88 -5.35
C VAL A 115 -6.88 2.58 -4.19
N GLY A 116 -6.38 2.53 -2.95
CA GLY A 116 -7.22 2.26 -1.78
C GLY A 116 -8.30 3.32 -1.59
N ARG A 117 -7.92 4.59 -1.67
CA ARG A 117 -8.81 5.74 -1.44
C ARG A 117 -9.67 6.13 -2.65
N SER A 118 -9.55 5.47 -3.80
CA SER A 118 -10.34 5.80 -4.99
C SER A 118 -11.66 5.01 -5.09
N ASP A 119 -12.05 4.27 -4.03
CA ASP A 119 -13.21 3.37 -4.06
C ASP A 119 -14.52 4.05 -4.47
N ASP A 120 -14.90 5.13 -3.76
CA ASP A 120 -16.13 5.86 -4.02
C ASP A 120 -16.16 6.44 -5.45
N MET A 121 -15.01 6.98 -5.89
CA MET A 121 -14.86 7.53 -7.23
C MET A 121 -14.88 6.43 -8.30
N ALA A 122 -14.33 5.25 -8.02
CA ALA A 122 -14.38 4.10 -8.93
C ALA A 122 -15.79 3.55 -9.07
N ALA A 123 -16.58 3.56 -7.98
CA ALA A 123 -18.00 3.23 -8.02
C ALA A 123 -18.79 4.26 -8.85
N GLU A 124 -18.57 5.56 -8.63
CA GLU A 124 -19.20 6.63 -9.43
C GLU A 124 -18.87 6.51 -10.93
N ARG A 125 -17.62 6.23 -11.26
CA ARG A 125 -17.11 6.22 -12.63
C ARG A 125 -17.20 4.85 -13.33
N GLY A 126 -17.66 3.81 -12.63
CA GLY A 126 -17.75 2.46 -13.18
C GLY A 126 -16.39 1.81 -13.49
N THR A 127 -15.34 2.17 -12.75
CA THR A 127 -13.96 1.66 -12.94
C THR A 127 -13.53 0.68 -11.83
N GLY A 128 -14.49 0.14 -11.07
CA GLY A 128 -14.25 -0.75 -9.93
C GLY A 128 -13.45 -2.02 -10.27
N GLU A 129 -13.73 -2.68 -11.39
CA GLU A 129 -12.99 -3.88 -11.81
C GLU A 129 -11.50 -3.56 -12.03
N LEU A 130 -11.23 -2.48 -12.76
CA LEU A 130 -9.87 -2.04 -13.06
C LEU A 130 -9.12 -1.56 -11.81
N ARG A 131 -9.83 -0.95 -10.84
CA ARG A 131 -9.28 -0.65 -9.53
C ARG A 131 -8.83 -1.92 -8.80
N LEU A 132 -9.65 -2.97 -8.81
CA LEU A 132 -9.33 -4.25 -8.16
C LEU A 132 -8.16 -4.95 -8.86
N GLU A 133 -8.05 -4.85 -10.18
CA GLU A 133 -6.88 -5.34 -10.91
C GLU A 133 -5.60 -4.60 -10.52
N ALA A 134 -5.65 -3.26 -10.42
CA ALA A 134 -4.54 -2.46 -9.94
C ALA A 134 -4.15 -2.81 -8.49
N ALA A 135 -5.12 -2.95 -7.60
CA ALA A 135 -4.90 -3.39 -6.22
C ALA A 135 -4.21 -4.76 -6.17
N ARG A 136 -4.71 -5.74 -6.92
CA ARG A 136 -4.11 -7.08 -7.03
C ARG A 136 -2.67 -7.01 -7.56
N ALA A 137 -2.41 -6.18 -8.57
CA ALA A 137 -1.09 -6.01 -9.14
C ALA A 137 -0.08 -5.47 -8.09
N LEU A 138 -0.50 -4.51 -7.26
CA LEU A 138 0.31 -3.99 -6.16
C LEU A 138 0.56 -5.05 -5.07
N VAL A 139 -0.46 -5.83 -4.69
CA VAL A 139 -0.28 -6.96 -3.74
C VAL A 139 0.79 -7.92 -4.25
N ARG A 140 0.74 -8.28 -5.54
CA ARG A 140 1.66 -9.25 -6.16
C ARG A 140 3.12 -8.85 -6.14
N ILE A 141 3.44 -7.58 -5.91
CA ILE A 141 4.83 -7.08 -5.83
C ILE A 141 5.22 -6.65 -4.41
N ALA A 142 4.40 -6.95 -3.39
CA ALA A 142 4.67 -6.52 -2.03
C ALA A 142 5.82 -7.26 -1.34
N ASP A 143 6.45 -8.26 -1.97
CA ASP A 143 7.76 -8.73 -1.51
C ASP A 143 8.91 -7.89 -2.12
N ARG A 144 8.68 -7.19 -3.24
CA ARG A 144 9.69 -6.53 -4.09
C ARG A 144 9.91 -5.06 -3.78
N VAL A 145 8.86 -4.33 -3.44
CA VAL A 145 8.94 -2.88 -3.21
C VAL A 145 8.36 -2.50 -1.85
N GLN A 146 8.77 -1.33 -1.36
CA GLN A 146 8.25 -0.75 -0.12
C GLN A 146 6.85 -0.16 -0.35
N PHE A 147 5.92 -0.57 0.50
CA PHE A 147 4.58 -0.02 0.61
C PHE A 147 4.26 0.54 2.01
N GLU A 148 5.14 0.31 2.98
CA GLU A 148 4.86 0.58 4.39
C GLU A 148 3.51 -0.04 4.83
N ARG A 149 2.72 0.70 5.63
CA ARG A 149 1.35 0.32 5.97
C ARG A 149 0.33 0.76 4.91
N ARG A 150 0.75 1.45 3.85
CA ARG A 150 -0.18 2.00 2.84
C ARG A 150 -0.83 0.92 1.97
N LEU A 151 -0.17 -0.22 1.79
CA LEU A 151 -0.81 -1.39 1.16
C LEU A 151 -2.03 -1.90 1.95
N LEU A 152 -2.12 -1.65 3.24
CA LEU A 152 -3.28 -2.08 4.03
C LEU A 152 -4.54 -1.27 3.68
N TRP A 153 -4.44 -0.16 2.95
CA TRP A 153 -5.58 0.63 2.47
C TRP A 153 -6.35 -0.07 1.35
N ILE A 154 -5.75 -1.05 0.67
CA ILE A 154 -6.43 -1.88 -0.33
C ILE A 154 -6.90 -3.23 0.24
N LEU A 155 -6.58 -3.56 1.50
CA LEU A 155 -6.81 -4.89 2.11
C LEU A 155 -7.86 -4.84 3.22
N ASP A 156 -9.10 -4.53 2.84
CA ASP A 156 -10.28 -4.79 3.67
C ASP A 156 -10.68 -6.28 3.65
N GLU A 157 -11.70 -6.70 4.43
CA GLU A 157 -12.08 -8.13 4.53
C GLU A 157 -12.49 -8.71 3.16
N ALA A 158 -13.21 -7.93 2.33
CA ALA A 158 -13.68 -8.37 1.02
C ALA A 158 -12.54 -8.52 0.00
N SER A 159 -11.68 -7.50 -0.12
CA SER A 159 -10.53 -7.50 -1.02
C SER A 159 -9.48 -8.52 -0.57
N THR A 160 -9.27 -8.68 0.74
CA THR A 160 -8.41 -9.74 1.27
C THR A 160 -8.91 -11.12 0.87
N ALA A 161 -10.23 -11.37 0.95
CA ALA A 161 -10.79 -12.65 0.51
C ALA A 161 -10.56 -12.89 -0.98
N MET A 162 -10.70 -11.84 -1.80
CA MET A 162 -10.47 -11.91 -3.24
C MET A 162 -8.99 -12.16 -3.61
N PHE A 163 -8.06 -11.66 -2.80
CA PHE A 163 -6.61 -11.74 -3.05
C PHE A 163 -5.91 -12.79 -2.18
N ALA A 164 -6.64 -13.68 -1.50
CA ALA A 164 -6.07 -14.60 -0.52
C ALA A 164 -4.92 -15.46 -1.09
N GLU A 165 -5.08 -16.02 -2.31
CA GLU A 165 -4.02 -16.78 -2.97
C GLU A 165 -2.81 -15.91 -3.32
N ASP A 166 -3.04 -14.71 -3.87
CA ASP A 166 -1.96 -13.77 -4.21
C ASP A 166 -1.19 -13.35 -2.94
N LEU A 167 -1.91 -13.15 -1.81
CA LEU A 167 -1.31 -12.84 -0.50
C LEU A 167 -0.44 -13.99 0.01
N ARG A 168 -0.93 -15.23 -0.04
CA ARG A 168 -0.14 -16.41 0.39
C ARG A 168 1.15 -16.54 -0.41
N GLU A 169 1.05 -16.39 -1.73
CA GLU A 169 2.22 -16.48 -2.61
C GLU A 169 3.25 -15.38 -2.28
N VAL A 170 2.80 -14.14 -2.15
CA VAL A 170 3.65 -12.99 -1.82
C VAL A 170 4.30 -13.13 -0.44
N ILE A 171 3.54 -13.55 0.58
CA ILE A 171 4.07 -13.81 1.93
C ILE A 171 5.13 -14.92 1.86
N GLY A 172 4.87 -16.00 1.14
CA GLY A 172 5.84 -17.08 0.93
C GLY A 172 7.16 -16.59 0.31
N ARG A 173 7.08 -15.78 -0.75
CA ARG A 173 8.28 -15.18 -1.37
C ARG A 173 8.98 -14.19 -0.45
N ALA A 174 8.24 -13.40 0.32
CA ALA A 174 8.81 -12.46 1.29
C ALA A 174 9.59 -13.20 2.39
N LEU A 175 9.05 -14.30 2.93
CA LEU A 175 9.74 -15.15 3.90
C LEU A 175 11.00 -15.78 3.32
N GLN A 176 10.95 -16.27 2.07
CA GLN A 176 12.14 -16.79 1.38
C GLN A 176 13.21 -15.72 1.22
N ARG A 177 12.83 -14.48 0.91
CA ARG A 177 13.77 -13.35 0.80
C ARG A 177 14.34 -12.93 2.14
N LEU A 178 13.55 -12.94 3.21
CA LEU A 178 14.04 -12.67 4.57
C LEU A 178 15.04 -13.72 5.07
N ALA A 179 14.93 -14.96 4.56
CA ALA A 179 15.90 -16.02 4.85
C ALA A 179 17.19 -15.93 4.00
N SER A 180 17.21 -15.09 2.96
CA SER A 180 18.38 -14.87 2.11
C SER A 180 19.41 -13.97 2.82
N PRO A 181 20.73 -14.16 2.58
CA PRO A 181 21.75 -13.26 3.11
C PRO A 181 21.67 -11.83 2.53
N GLU A 182 20.99 -11.65 1.40
CA GLU A 182 20.79 -10.33 0.81
C GLU A 182 19.68 -9.58 1.55
N ALA A 183 20.08 -8.58 2.35
CA ALA A 183 19.15 -7.72 3.05
C ALA A 183 18.30 -6.92 2.05
N PRO A 184 16.96 -6.93 2.18
CA PRO A 184 16.09 -6.06 1.40
C PRO A 184 16.44 -4.58 1.66
N GLY A 185 16.31 -3.74 0.64
CA GLY A 185 16.54 -2.29 0.75
C GLY A 185 15.47 -1.53 1.56
N PHE A 186 14.57 -2.25 2.24
CA PHE A 186 13.47 -1.72 3.05
C PHE A 186 13.06 -2.71 4.14
N ASP A 187 12.17 -2.28 5.05
CA ASP A 187 11.66 -3.07 6.18
C ASP A 187 10.64 -4.14 5.74
N LEU A 188 11.14 -5.16 5.02
CA LEU A 188 10.33 -6.27 4.51
C LEU A 188 9.68 -7.09 5.64
N GLY A 189 10.34 -7.20 6.80
CA GLY A 189 9.80 -7.92 7.97
C GLY A 189 8.50 -7.30 8.46
N THR A 190 8.47 -5.98 8.65
CA THR A 190 7.26 -5.26 9.08
C THR A 190 6.17 -5.33 8.04
N GLN A 191 6.50 -5.15 6.76
CA GLN A 191 5.53 -5.26 5.67
C GLN A 191 4.90 -6.67 5.60
N THR A 192 5.73 -7.71 5.72
CA THR A 192 5.28 -9.11 5.74
C THR A 192 4.34 -9.38 6.92
N ALA A 193 4.67 -8.86 8.11
CA ALA A 193 3.78 -8.96 9.28
C ALA A 193 2.40 -8.30 9.02
N GLY A 194 2.36 -7.14 8.36
CA GLY A 194 1.13 -6.48 7.95
C GLY A 194 0.28 -7.33 6.98
N LEU A 195 0.91 -7.96 6.00
CA LEU A 195 0.25 -8.88 5.05
C LEU A 195 -0.33 -10.12 5.75
N ILE A 196 0.43 -10.72 6.67
CA ILE A 196 -0.04 -11.83 7.50
C ILE A 196 -1.24 -11.40 8.34
N GLY A 197 -1.17 -10.19 8.92
CA GLY A 197 -2.30 -9.57 9.62
C GLY A 197 -3.55 -9.49 8.75
N ALA A 198 -3.42 -9.01 7.51
CA ALA A 198 -4.54 -8.98 6.57
C ALA A 198 -5.12 -10.38 6.31
N LEU A 199 -4.27 -11.37 5.96
CA LEU A 199 -4.70 -12.74 5.70
C LEU A 199 -5.47 -13.37 6.87
N ALA A 200 -5.14 -13.00 8.12
CA ALA A 200 -5.82 -13.52 9.31
C ALA A 200 -7.34 -13.23 9.35
N CYS A 201 -7.83 -12.24 8.60
CA CYS A 201 -9.26 -11.97 8.47
C CYS A 201 -10.01 -13.11 7.75
N VAL A 202 -9.34 -13.84 6.86
CA VAL A 202 -9.96 -14.82 5.94
C VAL A 202 -9.41 -16.23 6.11
N ASP A 203 -8.14 -16.36 6.51
CA ASP A 203 -7.49 -17.64 6.80
C ASP A 203 -6.59 -17.52 8.04
N GLU A 204 -7.20 -17.67 9.22
CA GLU A 204 -6.48 -17.61 10.49
C GLU A 204 -5.44 -18.73 10.63
N ALA A 205 -5.72 -19.92 10.10
CA ALA A 205 -4.85 -21.07 10.26
C ALA A 205 -3.49 -20.82 9.59
N GLU A 206 -3.55 -20.35 8.35
CA GLU A 206 -2.37 -20.09 7.55
C GLU A 206 -1.65 -18.82 7.96
N ALA A 207 -2.39 -17.75 8.31
CA ALA A 207 -1.78 -16.55 8.86
C ALA A 207 -0.94 -16.84 10.12
N VAL A 208 -1.44 -17.67 11.04
CA VAL A 208 -0.66 -18.09 12.23
C VAL A 208 0.55 -18.92 11.85
N ALA A 209 0.45 -19.79 10.84
CA ALA A 209 1.60 -20.56 10.35
C ALA A 209 2.69 -19.63 9.76
N PHE A 210 2.32 -18.63 8.96
CA PHE A 210 3.27 -17.63 8.45
C PHE A 210 3.84 -16.74 9.56
N ALA A 211 3.03 -16.33 10.54
CA ALA A 211 3.51 -15.55 11.68
C ALA A 211 4.64 -16.28 12.43
N ARG A 212 4.48 -17.58 12.68
CA ARG A 212 5.51 -18.40 13.34
C ARG A 212 6.77 -18.55 12.49
N GLN A 213 6.63 -18.70 11.18
CA GLN A 213 7.77 -18.70 10.26
C GLN A 213 8.50 -17.37 10.31
N LEU A 214 7.78 -16.25 10.27
CA LEU A 214 8.36 -14.91 10.37
C LEU A 214 9.11 -14.72 11.70
N ILE A 215 8.52 -15.13 12.83
CA ILE A 215 9.17 -15.08 14.15
C ILE A 215 10.49 -15.87 14.14
N ALA A 216 10.51 -17.07 13.57
CA ALA A 216 11.70 -17.91 13.49
C ALA A 216 12.85 -17.27 12.69
N LEU A 217 12.54 -16.34 11.78
CA LEU A 217 13.53 -15.57 11.02
C LEU A 217 14.10 -14.37 11.78
N ASN A 218 13.66 -14.11 13.02
CA ASN A 218 14.08 -12.98 13.85
C ASN A 218 13.97 -11.62 13.10
N PRO A 219 12.76 -11.20 12.72
CA PRO A 219 12.52 -10.12 11.76
C PRO A 219 12.72 -8.71 12.35
N GLY A 220 13.20 -8.62 13.60
CA GLY A 220 13.31 -7.39 14.38
C GLY A 220 12.03 -7.01 15.13
N ASP A 221 12.20 -6.20 16.18
CA ASP A 221 11.12 -5.83 17.12
C ASP A 221 9.90 -5.18 16.48
N ARG A 222 10.11 -4.40 15.40
CA ARG A 222 9.00 -3.70 14.73
C ARG A 222 8.08 -4.68 14.04
N ALA A 223 8.63 -5.64 13.29
CA ALA A 223 7.86 -6.70 12.65
C ALA A 223 7.14 -7.58 13.68
N LEU A 224 7.82 -7.92 14.78
CA LEU A 224 7.22 -8.69 15.86
C LEU A 224 6.02 -7.96 16.48
N ARG A 225 6.13 -6.63 16.74
CA ARG A 225 4.99 -5.84 17.20
C ARG A 225 3.85 -5.77 16.19
N GLU A 226 4.16 -5.65 14.90
CA GLU A 226 3.14 -5.60 13.84
C GLU A 226 2.34 -6.91 13.75
N LEU A 227 2.91 -8.06 14.16
CA LEU A 227 2.16 -9.32 14.28
C LEU A 227 1.02 -9.27 15.31
N ALA A 228 0.97 -8.26 16.19
CA ALA A 228 -0.21 -8.03 17.03
C ALA A 228 -1.48 -7.77 16.20
N ASP A 229 -1.36 -7.25 14.97
CA ASP A 229 -2.50 -7.06 14.07
C ASP A 229 -3.13 -8.40 13.64
N VAL A 230 -2.37 -9.50 13.63
CA VAL A 230 -2.90 -10.87 13.42
C VAL A 230 -3.90 -11.20 14.52
N VAL A 231 -3.58 -10.89 15.78
CA VAL A 231 -4.47 -11.09 16.93
C VAL A 231 -5.71 -10.21 16.83
N ALA A 232 -5.53 -8.96 16.39
CA ALA A 232 -6.61 -7.98 16.24
C ALA A 232 -7.62 -8.35 15.14
N ARG A 233 -7.15 -8.98 14.07
CA ARG A 233 -7.92 -9.34 12.87
C ARG A 233 -8.50 -10.76 12.93
N GLY A 234 -7.79 -11.68 13.59
CA GLY A 234 -8.25 -13.05 13.83
C GLY A 234 -9.48 -13.16 14.74
N ARG A 235 -10.17 -14.29 14.66
CA ARG A 235 -11.45 -14.54 15.36
C ARG A 235 -11.48 -15.83 16.15
N GLY A 236 -10.66 -16.80 15.78
CA GLY A 236 -10.58 -18.10 16.38
C GLY A 236 -9.58 -18.18 17.53
N PRO A 237 -9.41 -19.40 18.07
CA PRO A 237 -8.49 -19.69 19.17
C PRO A 237 -7.01 -19.70 18.73
N LYS A 238 -6.69 -19.87 17.43
CA LYS A 238 -5.29 -19.95 16.99
C LYS A 238 -4.61 -18.60 17.09
N THR A 239 -5.32 -17.51 16.78
CA THR A 239 -4.81 -16.15 16.96
C THR A 239 -4.65 -15.76 18.43
N LEU A 240 -5.45 -16.33 19.34
CA LEU A 240 -5.26 -16.16 20.78
C LEU A 240 -4.06 -16.96 21.31
N ALA A 241 -3.79 -18.14 20.75
CA ALA A 241 -2.56 -18.88 21.07
C ALA A 241 -1.31 -18.11 20.58
N LEU A 242 -1.37 -17.52 19.37
CA LEU A 242 -0.29 -16.67 18.86
C LEU A 242 -0.03 -15.45 19.77
N ARG A 243 -1.07 -14.85 20.38
CA ARG A 243 -0.88 -13.79 21.38
C ARG A 243 0.01 -14.27 22.53
N ASP A 244 -0.21 -15.46 23.06
CA ASP A 244 0.61 -16.00 24.15
C ASP A 244 2.06 -16.23 23.74
N GLU A 245 2.27 -16.73 22.51
CA GLU A 245 3.60 -16.86 21.93
C GLU A 245 4.30 -15.50 21.82
N LEU A 246 3.61 -14.48 21.32
CA LEU A 246 4.14 -13.11 21.19
C LEU A 246 4.43 -12.47 22.55
N ALA A 247 3.56 -12.67 23.55
CA ALA A 247 3.74 -12.14 24.90
C ALA A 247 4.94 -12.76 25.64
N ALA A 248 5.33 -13.97 25.26
CA ALA A 248 6.52 -14.63 25.79
C ALA A 248 7.84 -14.11 25.19
N LEU A 249 7.77 -13.29 24.12
CA LEU A 249 8.95 -12.67 23.52
C LEU A 249 9.36 -11.43 24.32
N ASP A 250 10.67 -11.27 24.56
CA ASP A 250 11.23 -10.07 25.20
C ASP A 250 11.33 -8.90 24.20
N VAL A 251 10.18 -8.44 23.70
CA VAL A 251 10.07 -7.37 22.72
C VAL A 251 9.55 -6.09 23.39
N PRO A 252 10.29 -4.97 23.33
CA PRO A 252 9.85 -3.71 23.90
C PRO A 252 8.47 -3.30 23.38
N ARG A 253 7.58 -2.92 24.31
CA ARG A 253 6.20 -2.47 24.06
C ARG A 253 5.25 -3.52 23.47
N MET A 254 5.62 -4.81 23.44
CA MET A 254 4.75 -5.88 22.94
C MET A 254 3.42 -5.96 23.69
N GLU A 255 3.45 -5.92 25.03
CA GLU A 255 2.23 -5.96 25.86
C GLU A 255 1.23 -4.87 25.46
N LYS A 256 1.71 -3.63 25.26
CA LYS A 256 0.85 -2.53 24.81
C LYS A 256 0.21 -2.81 23.45
N ALA A 257 0.98 -3.32 22.49
CA ALA A 257 0.49 -3.67 21.15
C ALA A 257 -0.58 -4.76 21.22
N LEU A 258 -0.38 -5.81 22.03
CA LEU A 258 -1.35 -6.89 22.24
C LEU A 258 -2.64 -6.38 22.91
N GLN A 259 -2.54 -5.49 23.89
CA GLN A 259 -3.73 -4.88 24.51
C GLN A 259 -4.53 -4.03 23.51
N GLU A 260 -3.86 -3.25 22.66
CA GLU A 260 -4.51 -2.49 21.58
C GLU A 260 -5.17 -3.40 20.54
N ALA A 261 -4.52 -4.52 20.21
CA ALA A 261 -5.06 -5.55 19.32
C ALA A 261 -6.34 -6.19 19.88
N LEU A 262 -6.34 -6.57 21.16
CA LEU A 262 -7.52 -7.16 21.83
C LEU A 262 -8.70 -6.17 21.90
N ARG A 263 -8.44 -4.90 22.20
CA ARG A 263 -9.48 -3.85 22.16
C ARG A 263 -10.05 -3.68 20.75
N SER A 264 -9.20 -3.73 19.73
CA SER A 264 -9.64 -3.63 18.34
C SER A 264 -10.47 -4.84 17.90
N ARG A 265 -10.10 -6.05 18.34
CA ARG A 265 -10.88 -7.27 18.14
C ARG A 265 -12.26 -7.17 18.78
N ALA A 266 -12.35 -6.72 20.04
CA ALA A 266 -13.62 -6.55 20.74
C ALA A 266 -14.55 -5.57 20.02
N ARG A 267 -14.06 -4.39 19.62
CA ARG A 267 -14.84 -3.41 18.84
C ARG A 267 -15.39 -3.98 17.54
N ARG A 268 -14.60 -4.78 16.81
CA ARG A 268 -15.06 -5.43 15.57
C ARG A 268 -16.13 -6.49 15.81
N GLN A 269 -16.07 -7.20 16.93
CA GLN A 269 -17.08 -8.18 17.31
C GLN A 269 -18.41 -7.50 17.67
N GLU A 270 -18.36 -6.32 18.31
CA GLU A 270 -19.54 -5.52 18.66
C GLU A 270 -20.21 -4.86 17.43
N GLN A 271 -19.43 -4.44 16.44
CA GLN A 271 -19.93 -3.75 15.24
C GLN A 271 -20.56 -4.67 14.20
N ARG A 272 -20.47 -6.00 14.36
CA ARG A 272 -21.10 -6.94 13.43
C ARG A 272 -22.59 -7.10 13.78
N PRO A 273 -23.51 -6.84 12.83
CA PRO A 273 -24.92 -7.14 13.05
C PRO A 273 -25.08 -8.63 13.37
N GLN A 274 -25.80 -8.92 14.46
CA GLN A 274 -26.20 -10.28 14.81
C GLN A 274 -27.25 -10.75 13.79
N GLY A 275 -26.82 -11.30 12.65
CA GLY A 275 -27.72 -11.95 11.70
C GLY A 275 -27.46 -11.60 10.24
N GLY A 276 -26.98 -12.61 9.53
CA GLY A 276 -27.01 -12.77 8.07
C GLY A 276 -26.92 -14.26 7.80
#